data_AF-A0A7X9B419-F1
#
_entry.id   AF-A0A7X9B419-F1
#
_cell.length_a   1.000
_cell.length_b   1.000
_cell.length_c   1.000
_cell.angle_alpha   90.00
_cell.angle_beta   90.00
_cell.angle_gamma   90.00
#
_symmetry.space_group_name_H-M   'P 1'
#
loop_
_entity.id
_entity.type
_entity.pdbx_description
1 polymer ?
#
loop_
_entity_poly.entity_id
_entity_poly.type
_entity_poly.pdbx_seq_one_letter_code
_entity_poly.pdbx_strand_id
1 'polypeptide(L)'
;MIRKRNTKVPGKPVTGEEPSFAEVAAMIEQAKQRAYQAVNTELINLYWQIGQFISRKIAAAEWGEGVVEKLADYIRRRDPNLRGFTRRNLFRMRQFYETYAADKKVSALLTQLPWTHNLLIMSQVKRSEEREFYLRMAIQERWSKRELERQIKTALFERSVLQTPKVSPVVRQLRPEVETVFKDAYVVEFLNLPDGHSERAFAGRVEAASSRFAKRSSPGQAAG
;
A
#
# COMPACT_ATOMS: atom_id res chain seq x y z
N MET A 1 54.75 54.57 10.31
CA MET A 1 53.42 54.45 9.66
C MET A 1 53.57 53.53 8.45
N ILE A 2 52.56 52.71 8.13
CA ILE A 2 52.39 51.89 6.90
C ILE A 2 52.85 50.41 6.93
N ARG A 3 52.03 49.61 7.65
CA ARG A 3 51.36 48.33 7.30
C ARG A 3 52.09 47.24 6.49
N LYS A 4 52.38 46.13 7.20
CA LYS A 4 52.59 44.77 6.67
C LYS A 4 51.39 44.33 5.80
N ARG A 5 51.61 44.01 4.53
CA ARG A 5 50.60 43.35 3.69
C ARG A 5 50.53 41.86 4.07
N ASN A 6 49.55 41.54 4.89
CA ASN A 6 49.11 40.17 5.14
C ASN A 6 48.21 39.75 3.96
N THR A 7 48.78 39.19 2.90
CA THR A 7 48.00 38.61 1.80
C THR A 7 47.54 37.22 2.25
N LYS A 8 46.36 37.21 2.86
CA LYS A 8 45.55 36.03 3.15
C LYS A 8 45.35 35.24 1.85
N VAL A 9 46.01 34.10 1.72
CA VAL A 9 45.72 33.11 0.67
C VAL A 9 44.24 32.74 0.81
N PRO A 10 43.44 32.77 -0.27
CA PRO A 10 42.06 32.33 -0.18
C PRO A 10 42.09 30.83 0.12
N GLY A 11 41.65 30.46 1.32
CA GLY A 11 41.41 29.06 1.66
C GLY A 11 40.47 28.48 0.62
N LYS A 12 40.92 27.43 -0.07
CA LYS A 12 40.06 26.58 -0.90
C LYS A 12 38.78 26.25 -0.10
N PRO A 13 37.59 26.29 -0.72
CA PRO A 13 36.41 25.78 -0.06
C PRO A 13 36.64 24.30 0.27
N VAL A 14 36.69 23.98 1.56
CA VAL A 14 36.63 22.58 2.04
C VAL A 14 35.17 22.17 1.98
N THR A 15 34.67 21.94 0.77
CA THR A 15 33.34 21.35 0.55
C THR A 15 33.36 20.62 -0.77
N GLY A 16 34.02 19.47 -0.76
CA GLY A 16 33.94 18.47 -1.81
C GLY A 16 33.80 17.13 -1.10
N GLU A 17 32.58 16.78 -0.69
CA GLU A 17 32.31 15.37 -0.45
C GLU A 17 32.55 14.66 -1.78
N GLU A 18 33.39 13.62 -1.78
CA GLU A 18 33.61 12.78 -2.94
C GLU A 18 32.23 12.32 -3.45
N PRO A 19 31.89 12.51 -4.74
CA PRO A 19 30.57 12.12 -5.27
C PRO A 19 30.20 10.66 -4.97
N SER A 20 31.21 9.79 -4.82
CA SER A 20 31.07 8.39 -4.41
C SER A 20 30.55 8.20 -2.98
N PHE A 21 30.69 9.19 -2.09
CA PHE A 21 30.14 9.13 -0.72
C PHE A 21 28.61 9.15 -0.72
N ALA A 22 27.99 9.90 -1.64
CA ALA A 22 26.53 9.89 -1.81
C ALA A 22 26.02 8.51 -2.29
N GLU A 23 26.78 7.83 -3.16
CA GLU A 23 26.46 6.47 -3.59
C GLU A 23 26.56 5.48 -2.43
N VAL A 24 27.61 5.54 -1.63
CA VAL A 24 27.76 4.70 -0.42
C VAL A 24 26.63 4.95 0.58
N ALA A 25 26.26 6.21 0.82
CA ALA A 25 25.12 6.56 1.67
C ALA A 25 23.81 5.98 1.14
N ALA A 26 23.57 6.05 -0.18
CA ALA A 26 22.40 5.46 -0.81
C ALA A 26 22.38 3.92 -0.66
N MET A 27 23.53 3.25 -0.79
CA MET A 27 23.63 1.80 -0.56
C MET A 27 23.27 1.42 0.89
N ILE A 28 23.75 2.19 1.87
CA ILE A 28 23.42 1.99 3.29
C ILE A 28 21.92 2.16 3.52
N GLU A 29 21.32 3.22 2.98
CA GLU A 29 19.88 3.47 3.15
C GLU A 29 19.05 2.38 2.46
N GLN A 30 19.41 1.93 1.27
CA GLN A 30 18.74 0.81 0.62
C GLN A 30 18.84 -0.49 1.43
N ALA A 31 20.00 -0.78 2.02
CA ALA A 31 20.18 -1.94 2.89
C ALA A 31 19.28 -1.87 4.13
N LYS A 32 19.21 -0.70 4.78
CA LYS A 32 18.29 -0.46 5.90
C LYS A 32 16.84 -0.65 5.49
N GLN A 33 16.42 -0.09 4.36
CA GLN A 33 15.04 -0.21 3.88
C GLN A 33 14.65 -1.68 3.62
N ARG A 34 15.53 -2.47 3.00
CA ARG A 34 15.30 -3.92 2.81
C ARG A 34 15.17 -4.65 4.14
N ALA A 35 16.05 -4.35 5.11
CA ALA A 35 15.98 -4.95 6.44
C ALA A 35 14.66 -4.60 7.15
N TYR A 36 14.24 -3.34 7.11
CA TYR A 36 12.97 -2.90 7.69
C TYR A 36 11.76 -3.58 7.04
N GLN A 37 11.76 -3.72 5.71
CA GLN A 37 10.67 -4.40 4.99
C GLN A 37 10.58 -5.89 5.32
N ALA A 38 11.73 -6.57 5.40
CA ALA A 38 11.78 -7.98 5.79
C ALA A 38 11.25 -8.18 7.22
N VAL A 39 11.71 -7.36 8.17
CA VAL A 39 11.23 -7.39 9.56
C VAL A 39 9.73 -7.09 9.64
N ASN A 40 9.24 -6.09 8.89
CA ASN A 40 7.81 -5.77 8.87
C ASN A 40 6.99 -6.95 8.36
N THR A 41 7.41 -7.56 7.26
CA THR A 41 6.72 -8.72 6.67
C THR A 41 6.59 -9.85 7.69
N GLU A 42 7.69 -10.22 8.34
CA GLU A 42 7.68 -11.26 9.38
C GLU A 42 6.81 -10.87 10.58
N LEU A 43 6.83 -9.61 11.01
CA LEU A 43 6.02 -9.13 12.12
C LEU A 43 4.52 -9.22 11.81
N ILE A 44 4.11 -8.80 10.62
CA ILE A 44 2.71 -8.88 10.17
C ILE A 44 2.27 -10.34 10.03
N ASN A 45 3.13 -11.21 9.48
CA ASN A 45 2.87 -12.65 9.40
C ASN A 45 2.70 -13.29 10.79
N LEU A 46 3.57 -12.94 11.75
CA LEU A 46 3.47 -13.41 13.13
C LEU A 46 2.15 -12.95 13.77
N TYR A 47 1.79 -11.68 13.61
CA TYR A 47 0.54 -11.14 14.14
C TYR A 47 -0.69 -11.80 13.53
N TRP A 48 -0.65 -12.09 12.23
CA TRP A 48 -1.66 -12.89 11.56
C TRP A 48 -1.80 -14.29 12.16
N GLN A 49 -0.69 -15.01 12.32
CA GLN A 49 -0.66 -16.36 12.86
C GLN A 49 -1.16 -16.42 14.32
N ILE A 50 -0.74 -15.47 15.16
CA ILE A 50 -1.23 -15.35 16.53
C ILE A 50 -2.73 -15.06 16.53
N GLY A 51 -3.18 -14.14 15.67
CA GLY A 51 -4.59 -13.82 15.52
C GLY A 51 -5.44 -15.03 15.14
N GLN A 52 -4.98 -15.80 14.15
CA GLN A 52 -5.59 -17.05 13.72
C GLN A 52 -5.66 -18.07 14.85
N PHE A 53 -4.55 -18.26 15.57
CA PHE A 53 -4.46 -19.22 16.66
C PHE A 53 -5.46 -18.87 17.77
N ILE A 54 -5.48 -17.62 18.22
CA ILE A 54 -6.42 -17.15 19.24
C ILE A 54 -7.86 -17.32 18.76
N SER A 55 -8.18 -16.91 17.52
CA SER A 55 -9.52 -17.02 16.95
C SER A 55 -10.00 -18.48 16.93
N ARG A 56 -9.16 -19.42 16.49
CA ARG A 56 -9.46 -20.85 16.48
C ARG A 56 -9.70 -21.43 17.88
N LYS A 57 -8.83 -21.12 18.84
CA LYS A 57 -8.95 -21.61 20.22
C LYS A 57 -10.23 -21.13 20.90
N ILE A 58 -10.64 -19.89 20.63
CA ILE A 58 -11.90 -19.34 21.15
C ILE A 58 -13.11 -19.97 20.44
N ALA A 59 -13.06 -20.10 19.11
CA ALA A 59 -14.14 -20.72 18.33
C ALA A 59 -14.39 -22.19 18.71
N ALA A 60 -13.34 -22.93 19.09
CA ALA A 60 -13.42 -24.30 19.58
C ALA A 60 -13.86 -24.41 21.07
N ALA A 61 -14.20 -23.29 21.72
CA ALA A 61 -14.49 -23.21 23.16
C ALA A 61 -13.38 -23.74 24.08
N GLU A 62 -12.16 -23.92 23.57
CA GLU A 62 -11.00 -24.33 24.36
C GLU A 62 -10.47 -23.18 25.23
N TRP A 63 -10.61 -21.94 24.74
CA TRP A 63 -10.21 -20.73 25.45
C TRP A 63 -11.44 -19.93 25.88
N GLY A 64 -11.68 -19.91 27.19
CA GLY A 64 -12.69 -19.08 27.83
C GLY A 64 -12.22 -17.65 28.14
N GLU A 65 -13.01 -16.97 28.96
CA GLU A 65 -12.72 -15.61 29.41
C GLU A 65 -11.38 -15.53 30.17
N GLY A 66 -10.57 -14.50 29.88
CA GLY A 66 -9.30 -14.26 30.57
C GLY A 66 -8.10 -15.09 30.11
N VAL A 67 -8.25 -16.09 29.23
CA VAL A 67 -7.09 -16.89 28.75
C VAL A 67 -6.10 -16.03 27.95
N VAL A 68 -6.59 -15.08 27.16
CA VAL A 68 -5.75 -14.12 26.41
C VAL A 68 -4.90 -13.24 27.35
N GLU A 69 -5.40 -12.96 28.55
CA GLU A 69 -4.67 -12.22 29.58
C GLU A 69 -3.55 -13.06 30.18
N LYS A 70 -3.85 -14.32 30.52
CA LYS A 70 -2.83 -15.30 30.95
C LYS A 70 -1.74 -15.49 29.89
N LEU A 71 -2.09 -15.47 28.61
CA LEU A 71 -1.13 -15.51 27.51
C LEU A 71 -0.22 -14.27 27.49
N ALA A 72 -0.79 -13.07 27.62
CA ALA A 72 0.00 -11.83 27.66
C ALA A 72 0.99 -11.83 28.85
N ASP A 73 0.56 -12.32 30.00
CA ASP A 73 1.41 -12.42 31.19
C ASP A 73 2.46 -13.52 31.07
N TYR A 74 2.11 -14.65 30.45
CA TYR A 74 3.06 -15.71 30.13
C TYR A 74 4.19 -15.20 29.23
N ILE A 75 3.85 -14.50 28.14
CA ILE A 75 4.84 -13.92 27.21
C ILE A 75 5.75 -12.94 27.95
N ARG A 76 5.17 -12.02 28.75
CA ARG A 76 5.93 -11.02 29.51
C ARG A 76 6.88 -11.64 30.53
N ARG A 77 6.47 -12.72 31.21
CA ARG A 77 7.34 -13.45 32.14
C ARG A 77 8.46 -14.20 31.41
N ARG A 78 8.17 -14.76 30.24
CA ARG A 78 9.13 -15.54 29.45
C ARG A 78 10.18 -14.64 28.79
N ASP A 79 9.76 -13.48 28.29
CA ASP A 79 10.62 -12.47 27.69
C ASP A 79 10.16 -11.05 28.10
N PRO A 80 10.76 -10.49 29.16
CA PRO A 80 10.39 -9.16 29.67
C PRO A 80 10.74 -8.01 28.72
N ASN A 81 11.69 -8.19 27.80
CA ASN A 81 12.12 -7.16 26.86
C ASN A 81 11.26 -7.15 25.59
N LEU A 82 10.51 -8.22 25.34
CA LEU A 82 9.62 -8.33 24.20
C LEU A 82 8.40 -7.41 24.34
N ARG A 83 8.33 -6.43 23.43
CA ARG A 83 7.23 -5.45 23.37
C ARG A 83 6.18 -5.86 22.34
N GLY A 84 4.98 -5.30 22.47
CA GLY A 84 3.91 -5.50 21.49
C GLY A 84 2.98 -6.69 21.75
N PHE A 85 3.15 -7.45 22.84
CA PHE A 85 2.29 -8.60 23.17
C PHE A 85 1.44 -8.36 24.41
N THR A 86 0.90 -7.15 24.55
CA THR A 86 -0.07 -6.84 25.61
C THR A 86 -1.41 -7.51 25.32
N ARG A 87 -2.24 -7.75 26.35
CA ARG A 87 -3.62 -8.25 26.21
C ARG A 87 -4.38 -7.54 25.10
N ARG A 88 -4.35 -6.20 25.09
CA ARG A 88 -5.00 -5.38 24.06
C ARG A 88 -4.46 -5.65 22.66
N ASN A 89 -3.15 -5.83 22.49
CA ASN A 89 -2.59 -6.08 21.17
C ASN A 89 -2.88 -7.51 20.69
N LEU A 90 -2.94 -8.50 21.59
CA LEU A 90 -3.38 -9.86 21.23
C LEU A 90 -4.82 -9.89 20.72
N PHE A 91 -5.72 -9.13 21.35
CA PHE A 91 -7.08 -8.95 20.81
C PHE A 91 -7.09 -8.26 19.45
N ARG A 92 -6.21 -7.27 19.23
CA ARG A 92 -6.05 -6.64 17.92
C ARG A 92 -5.51 -7.60 16.86
N MET A 93 -4.59 -8.50 17.21
CA MET A 93 -4.09 -9.54 16.31
C MET A 93 -5.21 -10.50 15.91
N ARG A 94 -6.03 -10.92 16.87
CA ARG A 94 -7.24 -11.71 16.60
C ARG A 94 -8.19 -10.97 15.65
N GLN A 95 -8.54 -9.72 15.96
CA GLN A 95 -9.41 -8.90 15.13
C GLN A 95 -8.83 -8.72 13.72
N PHE A 96 -7.51 -8.56 13.60
CA PHE A 96 -6.82 -8.42 12.33
C PHE A 96 -6.99 -9.66 11.46
N TYR A 97 -6.78 -10.84 12.03
CA TYR A 97 -7.07 -12.10 11.34
C TYR A 97 -8.55 -12.17 10.94
N GLU A 98 -9.49 -11.95 11.87
CA GLU A 98 -10.93 -12.09 11.61
C GLU A 98 -11.44 -11.10 10.57
N THR A 99 -10.84 -9.90 10.49
CA THR A 99 -11.23 -8.86 9.53
C THR A 99 -10.84 -9.22 8.10
N TYR A 100 -9.70 -9.88 7.92
CA TYR A 100 -9.09 -10.08 6.60
C TYR A 100 -9.04 -11.55 6.16
N ALA A 101 -9.35 -12.52 7.03
CA ALA A 101 -9.28 -13.95 6.71
C ALA A 101 -10.14 -14.37 5.51
N ALA A 102 -11.26 -13.68 5.29
CA ALA A 102 -12.15 -13.95 4.15
C ALA A 102 -11.66 -13.29 2.84
N ASP A 103 -10.79 -12.29 2.91
CA ASP A 103 -10.35 -11.50 1.76
C ASP A 103 -8.90 -11.83 1.38
N LYS A 104 -8.75 -12.81 0.49
CA LYS A 104 -7.43 -13.24 0.02
C LYS A 104 -6.69 -12.18 -0.79
N LYS A 105 -7.40 -11.20 -1.37
CA LYS A 105 -6.79 -10.20 -2.27
C LYS A 105 -5.89 -9.24 -1.51
N VAL A 106 -6.25 -8.92 -0.26
CA VAL A 106 -5.52 -7.93 0.53
C VAL A 106 -4.32 -8.50 1.27
N SER A 107 -4.18 -9.83 1.37
CA SER A 107 -3.11 -10.48 2.15
C SER A 107 -1.70 -9.99 1.77
N ALA A 108 -1.42 -9.82 0.47
CA ALA A 108 -0.13 -9.29 0.00
C ALA A 108 0.05 -7.79 0.26
N LEU A 109 -1.02 -7.02 0.45
CA LEU A 109 -0.95 -5.58 0.76
C LEU A 109 -0.65 -5.37 2.25
N LEU A 110 -1.21 -6.22 3.11
CA LEU A 110 -1.06 -6.09 4.57
C LEU A 110 0.41 -6.15 5.01
N THR A 111 1.22 -7.01 4.38
CA THR A 111 2.64 -7.20 4.71
C THR A 111 3.54 -6.06 4.22
N GLN A 112 3.07 -5.28 3.25
CA GLN A 112 3.78 -4.10 2.73
C GLN A 112 3.63 -2.88 3.64
N LEU A 113 2.63 -2.89 4.53
CA LEU A 113 2.34 -1.77 5.42
C LEU A 113 2.76 -2.04 6.86
N PRO A 114 3.21 -1.01 7.59
CA PRO A 114 3.44 -1.11 9.02
C PRO A 114 2.19 -1.53 9.79
N TRP A 115 2.39 -2.22 10.93
CA TRP A 115 1.28 -2.62 11.81
C TRP A 115 0.34 -1.46 12.19
N THR A 116 0.88 -0.26 12.36
CA THR A 116 0.11 0.93 12.72
C THR A 116 -0.87 1.37 11.63
N HIS A 117 -0.52 1.21 10.35
CA HIS A 117 -1.42 1.46 9.21
C HIS A 117 -2.52 0.43 9.16
N ASN A 118 -2.16 -0.85 9.27
CA ASN A 118 -3.10 -1.97 9.31
C ASN A 118 -4.14 -1.81 10.44
N LEU A 119 -3.68 -1.43 11.64
CA LEU A 119 -4.56 -1.11 12.77
C LEU A 119 -5.49 0.07 12.48
N LEU A 120 -4.96 1.13 11.88
CA LEU A 120 -5.73 2.33 11.58
C LEU A 120 -6.87 2.00 10.60
N ILE A 121 -6.56 1.34 9.49
CA ILE A 121 -7.54 0.94 8.47
C ILE A 121 -8.57 -0.02 9.08
N MET A 122 -8.12 -1.07 9.78
CA MET A 122 -9.02 -2.04 10.42
C MET A 122 -9.97 -1.38 11.43
N SER A 123 -9.49 -0.38 12.18
CA SER A 123 -10.29 0.25 13.24
C SER A 123 -11.25 1.34 12.76
N GLN A 124 -10.90 2.07 11.70
CA GLN A 124 -11.71 3.20 11.23
C GLN A 124 -12.58 2.86 10.02
N VAL A 125 -12.19 1.88 9.22
CA VAL A 125 -12.85 1.56 7.96
C VAL A 125 -13.67 0.28 8.10
N LYS A 126 -14.96 0.34 7.72
CA LYS A 126 -15.90 -0.78 7.89
C LYS A 126 -16.08 -1.63 6.63
N ARG A 127 -16.10 -1.01 5.45
CA ARG A 127 -16.33 -1.69 4.18
C ARG A 127 -15.05 -2.35 3.67
N SER A 128 -15.15 -3.57 3.15
CA SER A 128 -14.00 -4.32 2.61
C SER A 128 -13.34 -3.59 1.44
N GLU A 129 -14.15 -3.11 0.49
CA GLU A 129 -13.69 -2.35 -0.69
C GLU A 129 -12.92 -1.09 -0.31
N GLU A 130 -13.41 -0.36 0.70
CA GLU A 130 -12.77 0.85 1.21
C GLU A 130 -11.45 0.52 1.93
N ARG A 131 -11.37 -0.60 2.67
CA ARG A 131 -10.10 -1.07 3.26
C ARG A 131 -9.09 -1.37 2.18
N GLU A 132 -9.48 -2.12 1.15
CA GLU A 132 -8.61 -2.43 0.01
C GLU A 132 -8.10 -1.14 -0.66
N PHE A 133 -8.99 -0.17 -0.89
CA PHE A 133 -8.61 1.14 -1.43
C PHE A 133 -7.53 1.83 -0.59
N TYR A 134 -7.73 1.99 0.71
CA TYR A 134 -6.75 2.67 1.56
C TYR A 134 -5.44 1.87 1.72
N LEU A 135 -5.48 0.53 1.71
CA LEU A 135 -4.28 -0.30 1.70
C LEU A 135 -3.44 -0.03 0.45
N ARG A 136 -4.06 -0.02 -0.74
CA ARG A 136 -3.38 0.24 -2.01
C ARG A 136 -2.82 1.65 -2.07
N MET A 137 -3.65 2.65 -1.78
CA MET A 137 -3.23 4.05 -1.82
C MET A 137 -2.10 4.35 -0.84
N ALA A 138 -2.14 3.79 0.37
CA ALA A 138 -1.06 3.98 1.33
C ALA A 138 0.28 3.40 0.86
N ILE A 139 0.26 2.30 0.10
CA ILE A 139 1.46 1.69 -0.48
C ILE A 139 1.97 2.53 -1.65
N GLN A 140 1.09 2.86 -2.60
CA GLN A 140 1.41 3.59 -3.83
C GLN A 140 1.97 4.98 -3.52
N GLU A 141 1.24 5.76 -2.72
CA GLU A 141 1.59 7.14 -2.38
C GLU A 141 2.55 7.22 -1.18
N ARG A 142 3.00 6.07 -0.65
CA ARG A 142 3.90 5.94 0.49
C ARG A 142 3.46 6.78 1.69
N TRP A 143 2.16 6.77 1.98
CA TRP A 143 1.60 7.62 3.03
C TRP A 143 2.18 7.27 4.39
N SER A 144 2.60 8.30 5.12
CA SER A 144 2.81 8.17 6.56
C SER A 144 1.50 7.80 7.25
N LYS A 145 1.58 7.25 8.46
CA LYS A 145 0.38 6.95 9.27
C LYS A 145 -0.51 8.19 9.45
N ARG A 146 0.09 9.38 9.63
CA ARG A 146 -0.63 10.65 9.78
C ARG A 146 -1.37 11.04 8.51
N GLU A 147 -0.73 10.84 7.36
CA GLU A 147 -1.35 11.14 6.07
C GLU A 147 -2.50 10.18 5.79
N LEU A 148 -2.30 8.87 5.99
CA LEU A 148 -3.38 7.89 5.90
C LEU A 148 -4.58 8.25 6.79
N GLU A 149 -4.32 8.64 8.04
CA GLU A 149 -5.37 9.10 8.95
C GLU A 149 -6.11 10.33 8.43
N ARG A 150 -5.38 11.30 7.86
CA ARG A 150 -5.98 12.47 7.22
C ARG A 150 -6.87 12.05 6.05
N GLN A 151 -6.38 11.16 5.17
CA GLN A 151 -7.13 10.73 4.00
C GLN A 151 -8.43 10.01 4.38
N ILE A 152 -8.38 9.10 5.36
CA ILE A 152 -9.56 8.45 5.93
C ILE A 152 -10.53 9.48 6.50
N LYS A 153 -10.06 10.42 7.34
CA LYS A 153 -10.90 11.46 7.94
C LYS A 153 -11.57 12.36 6.92
N THR A 154 -10.90 12.60 5.80
CA THR A 154 -11.45 13.39 4.72
C THR A 154 -12.36 12.58 3.80
N ALA A 155 -12.61 11.28 4.04
CA ALA A 155 -13.47 10.45 3.19
C ALA A 155 -12.99 10.43 1.72
N LEU A 156 -11.68 10.21 1.52
CA LEU A 156 -11.10 10.19 0.18
C LEU A 156 -11.80 9.17 -0.71
N PHE A 157 -12.05 7.96 -0.20
CA PHE A 157 -12.74 6.90 -0.92
C PHE A 157 -14.11 7.35 -1.45
N GLU A 158 -14.91 8.04 -0.64
CA GLU A 158 -16.23 8.53 -1.01
C GLU A 158 -16.12 9.56 -2.13
N ARG A 159 -15.19 10.51 -1.99
CA ARG A 159 -14.96 11.55 -3.01
C ARG A 159 -14.40 11.00 -4.31
N SER A 160 -13.62 9.94 -4.24
CA SER A 160 -12.85 9.44 -5.38
C SER A 160 -13.62 8.33 -6.09
N VAL A 161 -14.24 7.41 -5.35
CA VAL A 161 -14.90 6.20 -5.87
C VAL A 161 -16.42 6.34 -5.92
N LEU A 162 -17.06 6.99 -4.94
CA LEU A 162 -18.53 7.09 -4.90
C LEU A 162 -19.06 8.34 -5.62
N GLN A 163 -18.27 9.40 -5.69
CA GLN A 163 -18.60 10.58 -6.49
C GLN A 163 -17.97 10.46 -7.88
N THR A 164 -18.72 9.90 -8.82
CA THR A 164 -18.40 10.08 -10.25
C THR A 164 -18.36 11.58 -10.57
N PRO A 165 -17.37 12.09 -11.32
CA PRO A 165 -17.46 13.44 -11.86
C PRO A 165 -18.79 13.57 -12.61
N LYS A 166 -19.54 14.66 -12.40
CA LYS A 166 -20.72 14.95 -13.23
C LYS A 166 -20.26 15.09 -14.68
N VAL A 167 -20.30 13.99 -15.42
CA VAL A 167 -20.02 14.00 -16.86
C VAL A 167 -21.01 14.96 -17.50
N SER A 168 -20.50 16.02 -18.12
CA SER A 168 -21.30 17.00 -18.87
C SER A 168 -22.30 16.27 -19.79
N PRO A 169 -23.55 16.74 -19.93
CA PRO A 169 -24.55 16.10 -20.79
C PRO A 169 -24.05 15.84 -22.22
N VAL A 170 -23.16 16.72 -22.70
CA VAL A 170 -22.51 16.63 -24.02
C VAL A 170 -21.61 15.40 -24.14
N VAL A 171 -20.88 15.04 -23.07
CA VAL A 171 -19.96 13.89 -23.08
C VAL A 171 -20.74 12.57 -22.93
N ARG A 172 -21.87 12.58 -22.21
CA ARG A 172 -22.80 11.42 -22.12
C ARG A 172 -23.43 11.08 -23.47
N GLN A 173 -23.74 12.10 -24.29
CA GLN A 173 -24.32 11.91 -25.61
C GLN A 173 -23.31 11.37 -26.64
N LEU A 174 -22.03 11.72 -26.51
CA LEU A 174 -20.99 11.30 -27.46
C LEU A 174 -20.40 9.92 -27.16
N ARG A 175 -20.42 9.48 -25.89
CA ARG A 175 -19.86 8.20 -25.45
C ARG A 175 -20.63 7.64 -24.25
N PRO A 176 -21.70 6.85 -24.45
CA PRO A 176 -22.49 6.27 -23.36
C PRO A 176 -21.71 5.27 -22.49
N GLU A 177 -20.59 4.74 -22.98
CA GLU A 177 -19.72 3.77 -22.30
C GLU A 177 -18.87 4.38 -21.17
N VAL A 178 -18.79 5.71 -21.09
CA VAL A 178 -17.89 6.42 -20.17
C VAL A 178 -18.28 6.23 -18.70
N GLU A 179 -19.57 6.08 -18.38
CA GLU A 179 -19.99 5.81 -16.99
C GLU A 179 -19.54 4.44 -16.49
N THR A 180 -19.50 3.43 -17.36
CA THR A 180 -18.94 2.11 -17.05
C THR A 180 -17.41 2.14 -17.00
N VAL A 181 -16.77 2.88 -17.91
CA VAL A 181 -15.31 3.05 -17.92
C VAL A 181 -14.83 3.81 -16.68
N PHE A 182 -15.59 4.70 -16.04
CA PHE A 182 -15.16 5.34 -14.78
C PHE A 182 -15.20 4.41 -13.57
N LYS A 183 -16.09 3.40 -13.56
CA LYS A 183 -16.04 2.32 -12.57
C LYS A 183 -14.84 1.40 -12.84
N ASP A 184 -14.49 1.22 -14.11
CA ASP A 184 -13.31 0.47 -14.54
C ASP A 184 -12.02 1.33 -14.55
N ALA A 185 -12.08 2.66 -14.41
CA ALA A 185 -10.92 3.55 -14.53
C ALA A 185 -10.00 3.45 -13.30
N TYR A 186 -10.57 3.14 -12.13
CA TYR A 186 -9.79 2.72 -10.96
C TYR A 186 -9.10 1.36 -11.18
N VAL A 187 -9.60 0.54 -12.09
CA VAL A 187 -8.95 -0.71 -12.54
C VAL A 187 -7.85 -0.44 -13.57
N VAL A 188 -7.91 0.69 -14.30
CA VAL A 188 -6.90 1.04 -15.32
C VAL A 188 -5.62 1.63 -14.68
N GLU A 189 -5.76 2.45 -13.64
CA GLU A 189 -4.59 2.91 -12.83
C GLU A 189 -3.95 1.73 -12.04
N PHE A 190 -4.74 0.69 -11.76
CA PHE A 190 -4.32 -0.56 -11.12
C PHE A 190 -3.44 -1.48 -12.01
N LEU A 191 -3.31 -1.22 -13.33
CA LEU A 191 -2.49 -2.03 -14.24
C LEU A 191 -1.07 -1.49 -14.53
N ASN A 192 -0.64 -0.41 -13.86
CA ASN A 192 0.72 0.13 -13.98
C ASN A 192 1.17 0.35 -15.45
N LEU A 193 0.32 1.01 -16.25
CA LEU A 193 0.71 1.41 -17.60
C LEU A 193 1.73 2.57 -17.50
N PRO A 194 2.82 2.52 -18.28
CA PRO A 194 3.93 3.46 -18.12
C PRO A 194 3.54 4.89 -18.49
N ASP A 195 4.02 5.84 -17.68
CA ASP A 195 3.77 7.27 -17.86
C ASP A 195 4.46 7.83 -19.12
N GLY A 196 3.67 8.51 -19.95
CA GLY A 196 4.14 9.47 -20.95
C GLY A 196 4.37 8.92 -22.37
N HIS A 197 3.46 9.21 -23.31
CA HIS A 197 3.61 10.34 -24.25
C HIS A 197 2.69 10.23 -25.49
N SER A 198 1.92 11.32 -25.68
CA SER A 198 1.20 11.80 -26.86
C SER A 198 -0.06 11.05 -27.34
N GLU A 199 -1.18 11.77 -27.28
CA GLU A 199 -2.52 11.48 -27.86
C GLU A 199 -2.47 10.91 -29.29
N ARG A 200 -1.45 11.25 -30.07
CA ARG A 200 -1.33 10.87 -31.48
C ARG A 200 -0.79 9.44 -31.70
N ALA A 201 -0.06 8.90 -30.73
CA ALA A 201 0.41 7.50 -30.76
C ALA A 201 -0.67 6.51 -30.25
N PHE A 202 -1.67 7.01 -29.50
CA PHE A 202 -2.75 6.22 -28.92
C PHE A 202 -3.77 5.78 -29.99
N ALA A 203 -4.15 6.69 -30.90
CA ALA A 203 -5.10 6.39 -31.97
C ALA A 203 -4.61 5.28 -32.92
N GLY A 204 -3.34 5.33 -33.35
CA GLY A 204 -2.78 4.35 -34.29
C GLY A 204 -2.56 2.95 -33.68
N ARG A 205 -2.43 2.84 -32.35
CA ARG A 205 -2.20 1.54 -31.68
C ARG A 205 -3.48 0.81 -31.30
N VAL A 206 -4.56 1.55 -31.01
CA VAL A 206 -5.90 0.97 -30.80
C VAL A 206 -6.44 0.35 -32.10
N GLU A 207 -6.18 0.99 -33.25
CA GLU A 207 -6.58 0.48 -34.56
C GLU A 207 -5.81 -0.81 -34.96
N ALA A 208 -4.52 -0.88 -34.60
CA ALA A 208 -3.68 -2.07 -34.80
C ALA A 208 -4.08 -3.25 -33.88
N ALA A 209 -4.57 -2.97 -32.65
CA ALA A 209 -5.03 -3.98 -31.71
C ALA A 209 -6.41 -4.55 -32.11
N SER A 210 -7.35 -3.71 -32.53
CA SER A 210 -8.66 -4.14 -33.06
C SER A 210 -8.55 -4.97 -34.34
N SER A 211 -7.62 -4.61 -35.23
CA SER A 211 -7.35 -5.38 -36.46
C SER A 211 -6.73 -6.76 -36.20
N ARG A 212 -5.93 -6.89 -35.14
CA ARG A 212 -5.37 -8.20 -34.71
C ARG A 212 -6.40 -9.08 -34.00
N PHE A 213 -7.39 -8.48 -33.34
CA PHE A 213 -8.50 -9.20 -32.70
C PHE A 213 -9.52 -9.70 -33.74
N ALA A 214 -9.79 -8.92 -34.80
CA ALA A 214 -10.68 -9.32 -35.89
C ALA A 214 -10.13 -10.50 -36.73
N LYS A 215 -8.80 -10.58 -36.94
CA LYS A 215 -8.17 -11.69 -37.70
C LYS A 215 -8.06 -13.02 -36.94
N ARG A 216 -8.27 -13.04 -35.62
CA ARG A 216 -8.13 -14.23 -34.77
C ARG A 216 -9.47 -14.84 -34.33
N SER A 217 -10.58 -14.18 -34.65
CA SER A 217 -11.95 -14.57 -34.29
C SER A 217 -12.76 -15.11 -35.45
N SER A 218 -12.13 -15.47 -36.58
CA SER A 218 -12.76 -16.27 -37.64
C SER A 218 -12.15 -17.68 -37.71
N PRO A 219 -12.64 -18.64 -36.91
CA PRO A 219 -12.71 -20.04 -37.33
C PRO A 219 -13.86 -20.19 -38.34
N GLY A 220 -13.57 -20.82 -39.46
CA GLY A 220 -14.40 -20.79 -40.65
C GLY A 220 -15.80 -21.39 -40.53
N GLN A 221 -16.69 -20.84 -41.34
CA GLN A 221 -17.75 -21.59 -42.01
C GLN A 221 -17.49 -21.53 -43.51
N ALA A 222 -17.02 -22.65 -44.06
CA ALA A 222 -17.35 -23.14 -45.40
C ALA A 222 -16.71 -24.53 -45.55
N ALA A 223 -17.39 -25.54 -45.01
CA ALA A 223 -17.43 -26.84 -45.68
C ALA A 223 -18.68 -26.79 -46.56
N GLY A 224 -18.46 -26.99 -47.86
CA GLY A 224 -19.43 -26.99 -48.95
C GLY A 224 -18.67 -27.16 -50.24
#